data_AF-A0A2E9T3I2-F1
#
_entry.id   AF-A0A2E9T3I2-F1
#
_cell.length_a   1.000
_cell.length_b   1.000
_cell.length_c   1.000
_cell.angle_alpha   90.00
_cell.angle_beta   90.00
_cell.angle_gamma   90.00
#
_symmetry.space_group_name_H-M   'P 1'
#
loop_
_entity.id
_entity.type
_entity.pdbx_description
1 polymer ?
#
loop_
_entity_poly.entity_id
_entity_poly.type
_entity_poly.pdbx_seq_one_letter_code
_entity_poly.pdbx_strand_id
1 'polypeptide(L)'
;MSNDIFSSVYDLSVKLANYIGAEEYDKATQTADLLDKEIRKLNRTALLNLSGDQITFLHDLARWLTDQDGTLRERSKNLIDIIAPLNDHSMLKHRKKY
;
A
#
# COMPACT_ATOMS: atom_id res chain seq x y z
N MET A 1 15.90 -10.07 5.91
CA MET A 1 14.99 -9.20 6.69
C MET A 1 14.44 -8.00 5.90
N SER A 2 14.67 -7.89 4.57
CA SER A 2 14.13 -6.79 3.75
C SER A 2 12.68 -6.97 3.28
N ASN A 3 12.18 -8.23 3.24
CA ASN A 3 10.79 -8.51 2.87
C ASN A 3 9.77 -8.04 3.93
N ASP A 4 10.20 -7.80 5.16
CA ASP A 4 9.32 -7.49 6.30
C ASP A 4 8.68 -6.10 6.18
N ILE A 5 9.48 -5.13 5.72
CA ILE A 5 9.03 -3.73 5.59
C ILE A 5 8.05 -3.58 4.42
N PHE A 6 8.36 -4.19 3.26
CA PHE A 6 7.43 -4.17 2.13
C PHE A 6 6.10 -4.85 2.46
N SER A 7 6.14 -6.03 3.10
CA SER A 7 4.92 -6.71 3.55
C SER A 7 4.11 -5.87 4.53
N SER A 8 4.78 -5.14 5.43
CA SER A 8 4.11 -4.22 6.36
C SER A 8 3.46 -3.03 5.64
N VAL A 9 4.17 -2.40 4.69
CA VAL A 9 3.62 -1.31 3.86
C VAL A 9 2.42 -1.81 3.05
N TYR A 10 2.51 -3.00 2.47
CA TYR A 10 1.42 -3.59 1.71
C TYR A 10 0.19 -3.86 2.60
N ASP A 11 0.35 -4.51 3.75
CA ASP A 11 -0.74 -4.77 4.69
C ASP A 11 -1.43 -3.48 5.18
N LEU A 12 -0.63 -2.46 5.52
CA LEU A 12 -1.15 -1.15 5.92
C LEU A 12 -1.91 -0.45 4.79
N SER A 13 -1.44 -0.57 3.53
CA SER A 13 -2.16 0.01 2.38
C SER A 13 -3.52 -0.65 2.15
N VAL A 14 -3.62 -1.98 2.33
CA VAL A 14 -4.88 -2.73 2.25
C VAL A 14 -5.82 -2.32 3.39
N LYS A 15 -5.31 -2.23 4.63
CA LYS A 15 -6.07 -1.75 5.79
C LYS A 15 -6.60 -0.34 5.58
N LEU A 16 -5.76 0.55 5.04
CA LEU A 16 -6.16 1.91 4.73
C LEU A 16 -7.32 1.96 3.73
N ALA A 17 -7.22 1.19 2.63
CA ALA A 17 -8.31 1.10 1.66
C ALA A 17 -9.62 0.59 2.31
N ASN A 18 -9.52 -0.43 3.17
CA ASN A 18 -10.66 -0.96 3.91
C ASN A 18 -11.28 0.07 4.87
N TYR A 19 -10.48 0.80 5.65
CA TYR A 19 -10.97 1.82 6.56
C TYR A 19 -11.64 2.98 5.82
N ILE A 20 -11.11 3.40 4.68
CA ILE A 20 -11.76 4.46 3.89
C ILE A 20 -13.07 3.94 3.27
N GLY A 21 -13.09 2.70 2.79
CA GLY A 21 -14.30 2.06 2.27
C GLY A 21 -15.39 1.84 3.33
N ALA A 22 -15.00 1.63 4.58
CA ALA A 22 -15.90 1.52 5.74
C ALA A 22 -16.25 2.87 6.38
N GLU A 23 -15.82 3.99 5.78
CA GLU A 23 -16.03 5.36 6.29
C GLU A 23 -15.41 5.60 7.69
N GLU A 24 -14.47 4.76 8.12
CA GLU A 24 -13.73 4.88 9.37
C GLU A 24 -12.54 5.84 9.22
N TYR A 25 -12.83 7.12 8.91
CA TYR A 25 -11.81 8.11 8.51
C TYR A 25 -10.75 8.40 9.58
N ASP A 26 -11.10 8.27 10.86
CA ASP A 26 -10.17 8.44 11.97
C ASP A 26 -9.07 7.37 11.93
N LYS A 27 -9.47 6.10 11.78
CA LYS A 27 -8.55 4.96 11.63
C LYS A 27 -7.78 5.03 10.32
N ALA A 28 -8.43 5.47 9.24
CA ALA A 28 -7.77 5.67 7.95
C ALA A 28 -6.65 6.70 8.07
N THR A 29 -6.89 7.83 8.73
CA THR A 29 -5.88 8.87 8.93
C THR A 29 -4.70 8.36 9.75
N GLN A 30 -4.97 7.65 10.85
CA GLN A 30 -3.91 7.01 11.66
C GLN A 30 -3.10 5.99 10.86
N THR A 31 -3.77 5.20 10.02
CA THR A 31 -3.12 4.17 9.18
C THR A 31 -2.27 4.82 8.09
N ALA A 32 -2.72 5.92 7.48
CA ALA A 32 -1.95 6.67 6.50
C ALA A 32 -0.67 7.26 7.11
N ASP A 33 -0.73 7.76 8.35
CA ASP A 33 0.44 8.28 9.07
C ASP A 33 1.45 7.17 9.41
N LEU A 34 0.95 5.98 9.80
CA LEU A 34 1.79 4.79 9.98
C LEU A 34 2.42 4.32 8.66
N LEU A 35 1.66 4.36 7.57
CA LEU A 35 2.12 4.00 6.24
C LEU A 35 3.27 4.90 5.77
N ASP A 36 3.15 6.22 5.95
CA ASP A 36 4.22 7.18 5.65
C ASP A 36 5.50 6.86 6.45
N LYS A 37 5.36 6.56 7.74
CA LYS A 37 6.49 6.15 8.59
C LYS A 37 7.17 4.88 8.11
N GLU A 38 6.40 3.85 7.72
CA GLU A 38 6.96 2.60 7.21
C GLU A 38 7.66 2.79 5.86
N ILE A 39 7.08 3.60 4.95
CA ILE A 39 7.71 3.92 3.67
C ILE A 39 9.05 4.64 3.89
N ARG A 40 9.14 5.57 4.85
CA ARG A 40 10.40 6.24 5.19
C ARG A 40 11.48 5.32 5.75
N LYS A 41 11.11 4.13 6.26
CA LYS A 41 12.08 3.11 6.71
C LYS A 41 12.69 2.33 5.55
N LEU A 42 12.10 2.38 4.35
CA LEU A 42 12.67 1.75 3.16
C LEU A 42 13.98 2.44 2.79
N ASN A 43 15.08 1.74 3.00
CA ASN A 43 16.40 2.16 2.57
C ASN A 43 16.72 1.64 1.16
N ARG A 44 17.77 2.19 0.55
CA ARG A 44 18.21 1.82 -0.81
C ARG A 44 18.44 0.30 -0.96
N THR A 45 18.93 -0.37 0.06
CA THR A 45 19.16 -1.82 0.06
C THR A 45 17.86 -2.62 0.07
N ALA A 46 16.84 -2.15 0.77
CA ALA A 46 15.51 -2.73 0.74
C ALA A 46 14.90 -2.57 -0.66
N LEU A 47 15.00 -1.38 -1.26
CA LEU A 47 14.51 -1.12 -2.62
C LEU A 47 15.19 -1.97 -3.69
N LEU A 48 16.51 -2.22 -3.57
CA LEU A 48 17.25 -3.08 -4.50
C LEU A 48 16.83 -4.55 -4.44
N ASN A 49 16.19 -5.00 -3.34
CA ASN A 49 15.68 -6.36 -3.20
C ASN A 49 14.22 -6.52 -3.69
N LEU A 50 13.60 -5.43 -4.17
CA LEU A 50 12.22 -5.45 -4.63
C LEU A 50 12.17 -5.62 -6.16
N SER A 51 11.11 -6.29 -6.61
CA SER A 51 10.78 -6.39 -8.03
C SER A 51 10.32 -5.05 -8.58
N GLY A 52 10.40 -4.86 -9.91
CA GLY A 52 9.92 -3.66 -10.60
C GLY A 52 8.49 -3.27 -10.20
N ASP A 53 7.57 -4.25 -10.15
CA ASP A 53 6.18 -4.02 -9.74
C ASP A 53 6.04 -3.52 -8.29
N GLN A 54 6.87 -4.04 -7.38
CA GLN A 54 6.88 -3.62 -5.98
C GLN A 54 7.43 -2.20 -5.82
N ILE A 55 8.43 -1.83 -6.63
CA ILE A 55 8.98 -0.48 -6.67
C ILE A 55 7.95 0.51 -7.23
N THR A 56 7.28 0.15 -8.33
CA THR A 56 6.20 0.96 -8.93
C THR A 56 5.08 1.21 -7.92
N PHE A 57 4.62 0.15 -7.25
CA PHE A 57 3.63 0.26 -6.19
C PHE A 57 4.03 1.23 -5.08
N LEU A 58 5.28 1.13 -4.58
CA LEU A 58 5.76 2.03 -3.54
C LEU A 58 5.81 3.49 -4.01
N HIS A 59 6.18 3.70 -5.27
CA HIS A 59 6.22 5.03 -5.87
C HIS A 59 4.83 5.64 -6.01
N ASP A 60 3.85 4.86 -6.51
CA ASP A 60 2.47 5.30 -6.63
C ASP A 60 1.81 5.52 -5.26
N LEU A 61 2.12 4.68 -4.28
CA LEU A 61 1.65 4.82 -2.90
C LEU A 61 2.23 6.06 -2.21
N ALA A 62 3.52 6.33 -2.39
CA ALA A 62 4.16 7.53 -1.89
C ALA A 62 3.55 8.79 -2.53
N ARG A 63 3.32 8.74 -3.85
CA ARG A 63 2.62 9.81 -4.56
C ARG A 63 1.23 10.05 -4.00
N TRP A 64 0.45 8.99 -3.79
CA TRP A 64 -0.88 9.07 -3.19
C TRP A 64 -0.88 9.67 -1.78
N LEU A 65 0.14 9.38 -0.97
CA LEU A 65 0.29 9.98 0.37
C LEU A 65 0.59 11.47 0.30
N THR A 66 1.45 11.89 -0.63
CA THR A 66 1.81 13.30 -0.82
C THR A 66 0.72 14.12 -1.52
N ASP A 67 -0.09 13.48 -2.35
CA ASP A 67 -1.19 14.11 -3.08
C ASP A 67 -2.43 14.15 -2.19
N GLN A 68 -2.60 15.27 -1.47
CA GLN A 68 -3.77 15.52 -0.62
C GLN A 68 -4.95 16.13 -1.38
N ASP A 69 -4.88 16.18 -2.70
CA ASP A 69 -5.91 16.79 -3.54
C ASP A 69 -7.12 15.85 -3.69
N GLY A 70 -8.32 16.42 -3.64
CA GLY A 70 -9.58 15.68 -3.75
C GLY A 70 -10.12 15.06 -2.43
N THR A 71 -11.34 14.51 -2.52
CA THR A 71 -12.01 13.93 -1.34
C THR A 71 -11.39 12.59 -0.95
N LEU A 72 -11.38 12.26 0.35
CA LEU A 72 -10.90 10.97 0.88
C LEU A 72 -11.51 9.76 0.13
N ARG A 73 -12.76 9.91 -0.31
CA ARG A 73 -13.49 8.91 -1.09
C ARG A 73 -12.91 8.70 -2.50
N GLU A 74 -12.55 9.76 -3.22
CA GLU A 74 -11.86 9.64 -4.52
C GLU A 74 -10.46 9.06 -4.35
N ARG A 75 -9.77 9.49 -3.30
CA ARG A 75 -8.45 8.95 -2.93
C ARG A 75 -8.53 7.45 -2.66
N SER A 76 -9.60 6.93 -2.06
CA SER A 76 -9.75 5.47 -1.86
C SER A 76 -9.79 4.66 -3.16
N LYS A 77 -10.44 5.18 -4.21
CA LYS A 77 -10.48 4.50 -5.51
C LYS A 77 -9.09 4.43 -6.14
N ASN A 78 -8.33 5.52 -6.07
CA ASN A 78 -6.94 5.55 -6.53
C ASN A 78 -6.07 4.58 -5.72
N LEU A 79 -6.27 4.49 -4.40
CA LEU A 79 -5.53 3.56 -3.56
C LEU A 79 -5.82 2.09 -3.89
N ILE A 80 -7.09 1.74 -4.15
CA ILE A 80 -7.49 0.39 -4.56
C ILE A 80 -6.86 0.04 -5.91
N ASP A 81 -6.83 0.98 -6.86
CA ASP A 81 -6.21 0.79 -8.17
C ASP A 81 -4.69 0.53 -8.07
N ILE A 82 -4.00 1.23 -7.15
CA ILE A 82 -2.59 1.02 -6.85
C ILE A 82 -2.33 -0.37 -6.25
N ILE A 83 -3.23 -0.87 -5.39
CA ILE A 83 -3.08 -2.18 -4.72
C ILE A 83 -3.46 -3.34 -5.66
N ALA A 84 -4.44 -3.14 -6.56
CA ALA A 84 -4.99 -4.16 -7.44
C ALA A 84 -3.95 -4.99 -8.22
N PRO A 85 -2.95 -4.41 -8.91
CA PRO A 85 -1.97 -5.18 -9.69
C PRO A 85 -1.10 -6.11 -8.83
N LEU A 86 -0.79 -5.72 -7.58
CA LEU A 86 -0.09 -6.59 -6.64
C LEU A 86 -1.00 -7.66 -6.00
N ASN A 87 -2.29 -7.35 -5.87
CA ASN A 87 -3.27 -8.28 -5.33
C ASN A 87 -3.60 -9.40 -6.33
N ASP A 88 -3.66 -9.08 -7.62
CA ASP A 88 -3.89 -10.07 -8.69
C ASP A 88 -2.72 -11.08 -8.79
N HIS A 89 -1.48 -10.57 -8.64
CA HIS A 89 -0.29 -11.41 -8.51
C HIS A 89 -0.26 -12.27 -7.22
N SER A 90 -0.86 -11.79 -6.13
CA SER A 90 -0.97 -12.55 -4.87
C SER A 90 -2.10 -13.59 -4.89
N MET A 91 -3.22 -13.32 -5.57
CA MET A 91 -4.33 -14.26 -5.73
C MET A 91 -3.95 -15.50 -6.55
N LEU A 92 -3.02 -15.37 -7.51
CA LEU A 92 -2.50 -16.52 -8.26
C LEU A 92 -1.60 -17.47 -7.43
N LYS A 93 -1.10 -17.04 -6.26
CA LYS A 93 -0.33 -17.90 -5.35
C LYS A 93 -1.13 -18.55 -4.23
N HIS A 94 -2.34 -18.08 -3.93
CA HIS A 94 -3.24 -18.75 -2.97
C HIS A 94 -4.20 -19.76 -3.61
N ARG A 95 -4.32 -19.77 -4.96
CA ARG A 95 -5.15 -20.74 -5.71
C ARG A 95 -4.36 -21.94 -6.24
N LYS A 96 -3.47 -22.55 -5.45
CA LYS A 96 -3.01 -23.93 -5.69
C LYS A 96 -2.77 -24.64 -4.36
N LYS A 97 -3.83 -25.20 -3.78
CA LYS A 97 -3.85 -26.41 -2.96
C LYS A 97 -5.28 -26.66 -2.46
N TYR A 98 -6.08 -27.28 -3.32
CA TYR A 98 -7.16 -28.19 -2.92
C TYR A 98 -6.90 -29.51 -3.62
#